data_AF-A0ABD3QIR1-F1
#
_entry.id   AF-A0ABD3QIR1-F1
#
_cell.length_a   1.000
_cell.length_b   1.000
_cell.length_c   1.000
_cell.angle_alpha   90.00
_cell.angle_beta   90.00
_cell.angle_gamma   90.00
#
_symmetry.space_group_name_H-M   'P 1'
#
loop_
_entity.id
_entity.type
_entity.pdbx_description
1 polymer ?
#
loop_
_entity_poly.entity_id
_entity_poly.type
_entity_poly.pdbx_seq_one_letter_code
_entity_poly.pdbx_strand_id
1 'polypeptide(L)'
;MASTRRIIPYIYATIILCYFFNLFATLDMLMAPSQEVKLPSPLNHEEVFAKRQNLTSPPRDHPFAGARDADGNWGYVADPYSLQNSMLLRYRHDSGHAVASIKDMIMNNYMPMSTSETQQVCQVPPKLGIEDEIGWDILVNKVLVGGPLPLPKSPEDPREPPQGWWHGIPPETDEPYFNTPNPPRIFCGMYNYHKKQYLLNAAAETWAFRCDGFLAFSDVTDPSLGAVDLPHYGEETYSNMWQKVRSIWSYIYTNYHDSFDYFHLLGDDTYVIVENLRNYLWSIDDENGTKPLYIGGAFKTHGINACWGGPGYTLNKVALKWLVTEGFKSDDTTVDSGEDRLIGFTLRPYARCYDTHDANGAMRYLGWSPSHYKNCEEEGVRCLPYMKNMFEFWQNYVNKTVTGINMVSSQAVSFHYLRNQFMVKRVHAILYRACPKMTVLANAFGDLDFIKHTPL
;
A
#
# COMPACT_ATOMS: atom_id res chain seq x y z
N MET A 1 22.79 47.61 -40.03
CA MET A 1 23.16 46.43 -40.83
C MET A 1 22.29 45.28 -40.33
N ALA A 2 21.15 45.10 -41.00
CA ALA A 2 20.86 43.97 -41.90
C ALA A 2 20.11 42.88 -41.10
N SER A 3 18.77 42.81 -41.18
CA SER A 3 17.97 42.22 -42.27
C SER A 3 18.09 40.68 -42.22
N THR A 4 17.05 39.85 -42.22
CA THR A 4 15.79 39.85 -42.99
C THR A 4 14.96 38.65 -42.41
N ARG A 5 13.66 38.79 -42.04
CA ARG A 5 12.45 38.45 -42.86
C ARG A 5 12.41 36.95 -43.26
N ARG A 6 11.31 36.18 -43.24
CA ARG A 6 9.85 36.35 -43.43
C ARG A 6 9.31 34.91 -43.72
N ILE A 7 8.09 34.42 -43.47
CA ILE A 7 6.78 34.67 -44.13
C ILE A 7 5.81 33.55 -43.62
N ILE A 8 4.63 33.94 -43.14
CA ILE A 8 3.30 33.29 -43.29
C ILE A 8 2.68 34.01 -44.51
N PRO A 9 1.83 33.46 -45.45
CA PRO A 9 0.37 33.27 -45.21
C PRO A 9 -0.49 32.37 -46.16
N TYR A 10 -1.81 32.38 -45.87
CA TYR A 10 -3.04 32.03 -46.65
C TYR A 10 -3.59 30.61 -46.41
N ILE A 11 -4.79 30.34 -45.85
CA ILE A 11 -6.18 30.87 -45.87
C ILE A 11 -6.91 30.73 -47.22
N TYR A 12 -8.15 30.18 -47.14
CA TYR A 12 -9.27 30.08 -48.10
C TYR A 12 -9.31 28.77 -48.93
N ALA A 13 -10.44 28.09 -49.18
CA ALA A 13 -11.87 28.31 -48.93
C ALA A 13 -12.71 27.05 -49.28
N THR A 14 -14.00 27.10 -48.89
CA THR A 14 -15.21 26.52 -49.56
C THR A 14 -15.42 24.99 -49.49
N ILE A 15 -16.39 24.47 -48.71
CA ILE A 15 -17.86 24.38 -48.94
C ILE A 15 -18.20 23.70 -50.29
N ILE A 16 -18.99 22.62 -50.23
CA ILE A 16 -20.15 22.28 -51.11
C ILE A 16 -20.22 20.79 -51.58
N LEU A 17 -21.33 20.14 -51.18
CA LEU A 17 -22.17 19.10 -51.85
C LEU A 17 -21.61 17.71 -52.19
N CYS A 18 -22.22 16.70 -51.53
CA CYS A 18 -22.93 15.53 -52.08
C CYS A 18 -23.39 14.69 -50.88
N TYR A 19 -24.60 14.80 -50.31
CA TYR A 19 -25.94 14.49 -50.83
C TYR A 19 -26.09 13.11 -51.48
N PHE A 20 -26.97 12.32 -50.84
CA PHE A 20 -27.82 11.24 -51.34
C PHE A 20 -27.40 9.76 -51.22
N PHE A 21 -28.40 8.99 -50.75
CA PHE A 21 -28.58 7.53 -50.68
C PHE A 21 -27.91 6.83 -49.48
N ASN A 22 -28.59 6.05 -48.62
CA ASN A 22 -29.90 5.43 -48.72
C ASN A 22 -30.48 5.08 -47.33
N LEU A 23 -31.80 5.18 -47.26
CA LEU A 23 -32.72 4.80 -46.19
C LEU A 23 -33.07 3.28 -46.28
N PHE A 24 -33.83 2.78 -45.30
CA PHE A 24 -34.42 1.43 -45.12
C PHE A 24 -33.55 0.42 -44.33
N ALA A 25 -34.01 -0.27 -43.28
CA ALA A 25 -35.36 -0.48 -42.76
C ALA A 25 -35.34 -0.78 -41.24
N THR A 26 -36.47 -0.49 -40.61
CA THR A 26 -36.81 -0.67 -39.19
C THR A 26 -37.52 -2.00 -38.92
N LEU A 27 -37.40 -2.44 -37.65
CA LEU A 27 -38.41 -3.14 -36.82
C LEU A 27 -38.78 -4.61 -37.12
N ASP A 28 -38.52 -5.47 -36.12
CA ASP A 28 -39.44 -6.49 -35.58
C ASP A 28 -38.92 -6.87 -34.17
N MET A 29 -39.50 -6.31 -33.10
CA MET A 29 -40.54 -6.86 -32.22
C MET A 29 -40.11 -8.02 -31.29
N LEU A 30 -39.99 -7.65 -30.01
CA LEU A 30 -40.40 -8.35 -28.77
C LEU A 30 -40.74 -9.85 -28.86
N MET A 31 -40.09 -10.65 -28.01
CA MET A 31 -40.70 -11.46 -26.93
C MET A 31 -39.63 -12.40 -26.35
N ALA A 32 -39.32 -12.24 -25.06
CA ALA A 32 -38.47 -13.15 -24.31
C ALA A 32 -39.27 -14.38 -23.82
N PRO A 33 -38.60 -15.54 -23.67
CA PRO A 33 -38.86 -16.39 -22.51
C PRO A 33 -37.58 -16.65 -21.70
N SER A 34 -37.76 -16.66 -20.39
CA SER A 34 -36.81 -16.99 -19.34
C SER A 34 -36.06 -18.31 -19.57
N GLN A 35 -34.73 -18.27 -19.49
CA GLN A 35 -33.89 -19.46 -19.30
C GLN A 35 -32.87 -19.23 -18.18
N GLU A 36 -32.59 -20.33 -17.50
CA GLU A 36 -31.85 -20.51 -16.25
C GLU A 36 -30.53 -19.72 -16.14
N VAL A 37 -30.30 -19.15 -14.96
CA VAL A 37 -29.01 -18.54 -14.59
C VAL A 37 -27.98 -19.65 -14.44
N LYS A 38 -27.21 -19.92 -15.50
CA LYS A 38 -25.93 -20.61 -15.41
C LYS A 38 -24.91 -19.66 -14.78
N LEU A 39 -24.34 -20.07 -13.64
CA LEU A 39 -23.14 -19.46 -13.07
C LEU A 39 -22.04 -19.40 -14.16
N PRO A 40 -21.32 -18.28 -14.31
CA PRO A 40 -20.29 -18.18 -15.33
C PRO A 40 -19.17 -19.18 -15.02
N SER A 41 -18.82 -19.99 -16.03
CA SER A 41 -17.61 -20.80 -16.02
C SER A 41 -16.37 -19.92 -15.81
N PRO A 42 -15.32 -20.41 -15.14
CA PRO A 42 -14.07 -19.67 -14.99
C PRO A 42 -13.58 -19.24 -16.38
N LEU A 43 -13.26 -17.94 -16.50
CA LEU A 43 -12.81 -17.32 -17.73
C LEU A 43 -11.62 -18.10 -18.29
N ASN A 44 -11.75 -18.56 -19.54
CA ASN A 44 -10.66 -19.14 -20.29
C ASN A 44 -9.60 -18.04 -20.48
N HIS A 45 -8.46 -18.18 -19.80
CA HIS A 45 -7.37 -17.21 -19.83
C HIS A 45 -6.90 -16.91 -21.28
N GLU A 46 -7.02 -17.86 -22.22
CA GLU A 46 -6.65 -17.65 -23.62
C GLU A 46 -7.55 -16.65 -24.37
N GLU A 47 -8.86 -16.59 -24.07
CA GLU A 47 -9.78 -15.63 -24.71
C GLU A 47 -9.60 -14.20 -24.19
N VAL A 48 -9.18 -14.05 -22.93
CA VAL A 48 -8.83 -12.74 -22.34
C VAL A 48 -7.54 -12.21 -22.98
N PHE A 49 -6.58 -13.09 -23.28
CA PHE A 49 -5.36 -12.75 -24.00
C PHE A 49 -5.64 -12.35 -25.47
N ALA A 50 -6.54 -13.06 -26.17
CA ALA A 50 -6.88 -12.75 -27.56
C ALA A 50 -7.66 -11.43 -27.71
N LYS A 51 -8.54 -11.08 -26.75
CA LYS A 51 -9.28 -9.80 -26.77
C LYS A 51 -8.41 -8.58 -26.54
N ARG A 52 -7.22 -8.72 -25.93
CA ARG A 52 -6.29 -7.60 -25.69
C ARG A 52 -5.56 -7.11 -26.94
N GLN A 53 -5.59 -7.85 -28.06
CA GLN A 53 -4.90 -7.45 -29.29
C GLN A 53 -5.66 -6.44 -30.17
N ASN A 54 -6.91 -6.08 -29.85
CA ASN A 54 -7.77 -5.23 -30.70
C ASN A 54 -8.02 -3.81 -30.16
N LEU A 55 -7.12 -3.25 -29.34
CA LEU A 55 -7.18 -1.84 -28.92
C LEU A 55 -6.42 -0.95 -29.92
N THR A 56 -7.15 -0.19 -30.74
CA THR A 56 -6.63 0.75 -31.75
C THR A 56 -6.34 2.15 -31.18
N SER A 57 -5.72 2.27 -30.00
CA SER A 57 -5.24 3.54 -29.44
C SER A 57 -4.01 3.27 -28.57
N PRO A 58 -2.87 3.96 -28.75
CA PRO A 58 -1.66 3.62 -28.01
C PRO A 58 -1.75 4.17 -26.58
N PRO A 59 -1.24 3.43 -25.58
CA PRO A 59 -0.56 4.14 -24.49
C PRO A 59 0.63 3.32 -23.96
N ARG A 60 1.73 3.18 -24.70
CA ARG A 60 2.95 2.57 -24.12
C ARG A 60 4.24 3.12 -24.74
N ASP A 61 4.55 4.35 -24.39
CA ASP A 61 5.90 4.87 -24.54
C ASP A 61 6.70 4.75 -23.21
N HIS A 62 6.39 3.77 -22.34
CA HIS A 62 7.36 3.30 -21.35
C HIS A 62 7.91 1.95 -21.85
N PRO A 63 9.19 1.83 -22.21
CA PRO A 63 9.72 0.75 -23.06
C PRO A 63 9.62 -0.68 -22.49
N PHE A 64 9.10 -0.87 -21.27
CA PHE A 64 9.20 -2.13 -20.52
C PHE A 64 7.95 -2.51 -19.72
N ALA A 65 6.73 -2.29 -20.25
CA ALA A 65 5.50 -2.70 -19.54
C ALA A 65 5.26 -4.23 -19.44
N GLY A 66 6.31 -5.05 -19.59
CA GLY A 66 6.28 -6.50 -19.38
C GLY A 66 7.27 -6.90 -18.31
N ALA A 67 6.97 -7.93 -17.53
CA ALA A 67 7.97 -8.52 -16.64
C ALA A 67 8.74 -9.63 -17.36
N ARG A 68 9.87 -10.02 -16.77
CA ARG A 68 10.59 -11.23 -17.16
C ARG A 68 10.12 -12.43 -16.36
N ASP A 69 10.05 -13.59 -16.98
CA ASP A 69 9.86 -14.86 -16.27
C ASP A 69 11.17 -15.35 -15.62
N ALA A 70 11.13 -16.54 -15.01
CA ALA A 70 12.32 -17.15 -14.38
C ALA A 70 13.45 -17.47 -15.36
N ASP A 71 13.14 -17.58 -16.66
CA ASP A 71 14.10 -17.84 -17.74
C ASP A 71 14.60 -16.55 -18.41
N GLY A 72 14.12 -15.38 -17.93
CA GLY A 72 14.47 -14.07 -18.46
C GLY A 72 13.67 -13.64 -19.68
N ASN A 73 12.64 -14.38 -20.09
CA ASN A 73 11.80 -14.03 -21.24
C ASN A 73 10.77 -12.97 -20.87
N TRP A 74 10.51 -12.04 -21.79
CA TRP A 74 9.53 -10.97 -21.58
C TRP A 74 8.08 -11.43 -21.77
N GLY A 75 7.17 -10.70 -21.12
CA GLY A 75 5.72 -10.87 -21.29
C GLY A 75 5.04 -11.55 -20.11
N TYR A 76 5.78 -11.82 -19.04
CA TYR A 76 5.22 -12.41 -17.83
C TYR A 76 4.25 -11.44 -17.15
N VAL A 77 3.04 -11.92 -16.90
CA VAL A 77 2.03 -11.24 -16.07
C VAL A 77 1.87 -12.08 -14.81
N ALA A 78 2.35 -11.56 -13.69
CA ALA A 78 2.38 -12.30 -12.44
C ALA A 78 0.97 -12.52 -11.87
N ASP A 79 0.75 -13.65 -11.22
CA ASP A 79 -0.48 -13.87 -10.47
C ASP A 79 -0.37 -13.16 -9.11
N PRO A 80 -1.18 -12.11 -8.81
CA PRO A 80 -1.12 -11.40 -7.54
C PRO A 80 -1.63 -12.23 -6.35
N TYR A 81 -2.20 -13.42 -6.59
CA TYR A 81 -2.66 -14.36 -5.57
C TYR A 81 -1.66 -15.50 -5.30
N SER A 82 -0.58 -15.59 -6.10
CA SER A 82 0.43 -16.67 -6.02
C SER A 82 1.08 -16.79 -4.63
N LEU A 83 1.37 -15.65 -4.00
CA LEU A 83 1.95 -15.62 -2.65
C LEU A 83 1.03 -16.32 -1.63
N GLN A 84 -0.26 -15.98 -1.63
CA GLN A 84 -1.22 -16.58 -0.71
C GLN A 84 -1.26 -18.10 -0.89
N ASN A 85 -1.40 -18.58 -2.12
CA ASN A 85 -1.41 -20.01 -2.41
C ASN A 85 -0.13 -20.71 -1.91
N SER A 86 1.03 -20.10 -2.16
CA SER A 86 2.32 -20.62 -1.72
C SER A 86 2.44 -20.66 -0.19
N MET A 87 2.00 -19.61 0.51
CA MET A 87 2.02 -19.55 1.96
C MET A 87 1.05 -20.54 2.60
N LEU A 88 -0.14 -20.74 2.01
CA LEU A 88 -1.10 -21.73 2.50
C LEU A 88 -0.54 -23.16 2.40
N LEU A 89 0.11 -23.49 1.28
CA LEU A 89 0.76 -24.80 1.10
C LEU A 89 1.89 -25.00 2.12
N ARG A 90 2.72 -23.99 2.31
CA ARG A 90 3.81 -24.04 3.28
C ARG A 90 3.31 -24.17 4.71
N TYR A 91 2.27 -23.43 5.08
CA TYR A 91 1.66 -23.52 6.40
C TYR A 91 1.10 -24.92 6.67
N ARG A 92 0.43 -25.55 5.69
CA ARG A 92 -0.08 -26.93 5.83
C ARG A 92 1.05 -27.94 6.06
N HIS A 93 2.20 -27.72 5.42
CA HIS A 93 3.38 -28.57 5.60
C HIS A 93 4.02 -28.36 6.98
N ASP A 94 4.24 -27.11 7.40
CA ASP A 94 5.07 -26.78 8.56
C ASP A 94 4.32 -26.81 9.90
N SER A 95 3.04 -26.45 9.91
CA SER A 95 2.27 -26.34 11.16
C SER A 95 1.75 -27.68 11.69
N GLY A 96 1.67 -28.72 10.84
CA GLY A 96 0.92 -29.95 11.13
C GLY A 96 -0.58 -29.74 11.35
N HIS A 97 -1.10 -28.51 11.17
CA HIS A 97 -2.51 -28.18 11.27
C HIS A 97 -3.16 -28.25 9.89
N ALA A 98 -4.33 -28.89 9.81
CA ALA A 98 -5.14 -28.91 8.60
C ALA A 98 -5.91 -27.59 8.46
N VAL A 99 -5.27 -26.51 8.02
CA VAL A 99 -5.97 -25.28 7.61
C VAL A 99 -6.57 -25.43 6.23
N ALA A 100 -7.88 -25.19 6.13
CA ALA A 100 -8.63 -25.34 4.89
C ALA A 100 -8.41 -24.14 3.95
N SER A 101 -8.24 -22.93 4.50
CA SER A 101 -8.17 -21.69 3.72
C SER A 101 -7.17 -20.66 4.26
N ILE A 102 -6.88 -19.62 3.46
CA ILE A 102 -6.12 -18.44 3.90
C ILE A 102 -6.78 -17.73 5.07
N LYS A 103 -8.12 -17.69 5.09
CA LYS A 103 -8.87 -17.10 6.21
C LYS A 103 -8.55 -17.84 7.51
N ASP A 104 -8.50 -19.17 7.49
CA ASP A 104 -8.14 -19.95 8.67
C ASP A 104 -6.68 -19.71 9.09
N MET A 105 -5.78 -19.59 8.11
CA MET A 105 -4.37 -19.25 8.37
C MET A 105 -4.23 -17.89 9.06
N ILE A 106 -4.92 -16.87 8.56
CA ILE A 106 -4.99 -15.51 9.13
C ILE A 106 -5.53 -15.56 10.56
N MET A 107 -6.61 -16.31 10.80
CA MET A 107 -7.25 -16.40 12.12
C MET A 107 -6.39 -17.13 13.16
N ASN A 108 -5.58 -18.10 12.74
CA ASN A 108 -4.69 -18.84 13.64
C ASN A 108 -3.50 -18.02 14.13
N ASN A 109 -3.16 -16.92 13.46
CA ASN A 109 -2.02 -16.04 13.79
C ASN A 109 -0.69 -16.78 14.02
N TYR A 110 -0.55 -17.99 13.50
CA TYR A 110 0.67 -18.78 13.67
C TYR A 110 1.68 -18.41 12.58
N MET A 111 2.91 -18.16 13.00
CA MET A 111 4.01 -17.84 12.09
C MET A 111 4.98 -19.03 12.08
N PRO A 112 5.05 -19.81 10.97
CA PRO A 112 6.02 -20.89 10.87
C PRO A 112 7.45 -20.31 10.90
N MET A 113 8.29 -20.87 11.76
CA MET A 113 9.66 -20.43 11.97
C MET A 113 10.59 -21.64 12.06
N SER A 114 11.78 -21.51 11.47
CA SER A 114 12.89 -22.40 11.76
C SER A 114 13.31 -22.30 13.24
N THR A 115 14.11 -23.26 13.70
CA THR A 115 14.67 -23.22 15.06
C THR A 115 15.51 -21.96 15.30
N SER A 116 16.30 -21.54 14.31
CA SER A 116 17.12 -20.33 14.38
C SER A 116 16.27 -19.06 14.50
N GLU A 117 15.19 -18.98 13.73
CA GLU A 117 14.27 -17.85 13.79
C GLU A 117 13.51 -17.81 15.12
N THR A 118 13.05 -18.97 15.59
CA THR A 118 12.40 -19.08 16.91
C THR A 118 13.32 -18.58 18.01
N GLN A 119 14.62 -18.90 17.96
CA GLN A 119 15.60 -18.43 18.93
C GLN A 119 15.77 -16.91 18.90
N GLN A 120 15.80 -16.29 17.71
CA GLN A 120 16.01 -14.86 17.55
C GLN A 120 14.74 -14.02 17.71
N VAL A 121 13.57 -14.61 17.50
CA VAL A 121 12.28 -13.91 17.53
C VAL A 121 11.54 -14.20 18.84
N CYS A 122 11.38 -15.46 19.23
CA CYS A 122 10.50 -15.86 20.33
C CYS A 122 11.22 -16.16 21.64
N GLN A 123 12.52 -16.47 21.61
CA GLN A 123 13.31 -16.73 22.83
C GLN A 123 14.01 -15.48 23.36
N VAL A 124 14.04 -14.39 22.58
CA VAL A 124 14.55 -13.10 23.07
C VAL A 124 13.51 -12.49 24.03
N PRO A 125 13.89 -12.19 25.29
CA PRO A 125 12.95 -11.63 26.27
C PRO A 125 12.27 -10.34 25.80
N PRO A 126 11.04 -10.06 26.26
CA PRO A 126 10.40 -8.76 26.05
C PRO A 126 11.31 -7.61 26.45
N LYS A 127 11.20 -6.47 25.76
CA LYS A 127 11.96 -5.24 26.02
C LYS A 127 13.48 -5.32 25.80
N LEU A 128 14.02 -6.52 25.54
CA LEU A 128 15.43 -6.74 25.22
C LEU A 128 15.65 -7.05 23.73
N GLY A 129 14.58 -7.14 22.95
CA GLY A 129 14.66 -7.31 21.51
C GLY A 129 14.79 -5.99 20.76
N ILE A 130 14.54 -6.07 19.46
CA ILE A 130 14.61 -4.96 18.50
C ILE A 130 13.60 -3.83 18.79
N GLU A 131 12.58 -4.13 19.57
CA GLU A 131 11.55 -3.21 20.03
C GLU A 131 11.97 -2.37 21.23
N ASP A 132 12.98 -2.76 22.02
CA ASP A 132 13.30 -2.13 23.32
C ASP A 132 12.07 -1.94 24.26
N GLU A 133 12.22 -1.18 25.35
CA GLU A 133 11.10 -0.95 26.28
C GLU A 133 9.95 -0.13 25.68
N ILE A 134 10.24 0.86 24.84
CA ILE A 134 9.24 1.75 24.28
C ILE A 134 8.58 1.14 23.06
N GLY A 135 9.34 0.47 22.19
CA GLY A 135 8.69 -0.28 21.12
C GLY A 135 7.85 -1.43 21.67
N TRP A 136 8.22 -2.05 22.81
CA TRP A 136 7.34 -2.98 23.51
C TRP A 136 6.01 -2.33 23.92
N ASP A 137 6.08 -1.17 24.58
CA ASP A 137 4.87 -0.44 25.02
C ASP A 137 4.00 -0.02 23.82
N ILE A 138 4.62 0.44 22.73
CA ILE A 138 3.94 0.75 21.47
C ILE A 138 3.21 -0.48 20.93
N LEU A 139 3.91 -1.61 20.79
CA LEU A 139 3.35 -2.79 20.13
C LEU A 139 2.34 -3.54 21.00
N VAL A 140 2.45 -3.48 22.33
CA VAL A 140 1.60 -4.25 23.25
C VAL A 140 0.47 -3.43 23.87
N ASN A 141 0.73 -2.17 24.21
CA ASN A 141 -0.21 -1.35 24.97
C ASN A 141 -0.86 -0.25 24.12
N LYS A 142 -0.25 0.15 23.01
CA LYS A 142 -0.77 1.24 22.15
C LYS A 142 -1.46 0.74 20.89
N VAL A 143 -0.78 -0.06 20.08
CA VAL A 143 -1.29 -0.51 18.77
C VAL A 143 -2.32 -1.62 18.93
N LEU A 144 -3.45 -1.48 18.27
CA LEU A 144 -4.55 -2.44 18.22
C LEU A 144 -4.69 -2.94 16.78
N VAL A 145 -4.51 -4.23 16.55
CA VAL A 145 -4.72 -4.84 15.22
C VAL A 145 -6.22 -4.97 14.96
N GLY A 146 -6.71 -4.35 13.90
CA GLY A 146 -8.13 -4.37 13.52
C GLY A 146 -9.07 -3.72 14.54
N GLY A 147 -8.52 -2.93 15.48
CA GLY A 147 -9.28 -2.23 16.50
C GLY A 147 -10.15 -1.07 15.97
N PRO A 148 -10.99 -0.47 16.83
CA PRO A 148 -11.83 0.66 16.44
C PRO A 148 -10.99 1.91 16.12
N LEU A 149 -11.52 2.78 15.28
CA LEU A 149 -10.88 4.06 14.97
C LEU A 149 -10.89 4.98 16.19
N PRO A 150 -9.78 5.68 16.50
CA PRO A 150 -9.75 6.64 17.60
C PRO A 150 -10.73 7.77 17.33
N LEU A 151 -11.65 8.00 18.27
CA LEU A 151 -12.59 9.11 18.23
C LEU A 151 -11.97 10.40 18.79
N PRO A 152 -12.46 11.59 18.38
CA PRO A 152 -12.04 12.86 18.96
C PRO A 152 -12.29 12.90 20.47
N LYS A 153 -11.39 13.53 21.23
CA LYS A 153 -11.60 13.77 22.67
C LYS A 153 -12.56 14.95 22.87
N SER A 154 -13.84 14.67 23.06
CA SER A 154 -14.92 15.63 23.38
C SER A 154 -15.27 16.63 22.24
N PRO A 155 -16.56 17.04 22.10
CA PRO A 155 -16.99 18.11 21.18
C PRO A 155 -16.39 19.50 21.46
N GLU A 156 -15.64 19.64 22.55
CA GLU A 156 -15.05 20.91 23.00
C GLU A 156 -13.62 21.14 22.50
N ASP A 157 -13.01 20.26 21.68
CA ASP A 157 -11.79 20.60 20.93
C ASP A 157 -12.19 21.48 19.73
N PRO A 158 -11.96 22.80 19.78
CA PRO A 158 -12.54 23.77 18.83
C PRO A 158 -11.81 23.79 17.48
N ARG A 159 -10.97 22.80 17.20
CA ARG A 159 -10.23 22.73 15.95
C ARG A 159 -11.02 21.90 14.98
N GLU A 160 -11.91 22.57 14.24
CA GLU A 160 -12.16 22.11 12.89
C GLU A 160 -10.80 21.99 12.21
N PRO A 161 -10.46 20.82 11.73
CA PRO A 161 -9.26 20.69 10.95
C PRO A 161 -9.29 21.62 9.74
N PRO A 162 -8.13 21.96 9.14
CA PRO A 162 -8.14 22.84 7.98
C PRO A 162 -9.10 22.26 6.93
N GLN A 163 -10.00 23.12 6.44
CA GLN A 163 -11.05 22.75 5.50
C GLN A 163 -10.46 21.94 4.34
N GLY A 164 -10.99 20.73 4.10
CA GLY A 164 -10.51 19.81 3.06
C GLY A 164 -9.39 18.84 3.45
N TRP A 165 -9.13 18.66 4.76
CA TRP A 165 -8.19 17.65 5.29
C TRP A 165 -8.86 16.48 6.01
N TRP A 166 -10.19 16.54 6.19
CA TRP A 166 -10.98 15.49 6.82
C TRP A 166 -12.14 15.20 5.89
N HIS A 167 -12.08 14.03 5.27
CA HIS A 167 -13.25 13.43 4.65
C HIS A 167 -13.77 12.39 5.64
N GLY A 168 -14.75 12.81 6.44
CA GLY A 168 -15.50 11.96 7.35
C GLY A 168 -14.87 11.79 8.72
N ILE A 169 -15.55 12.29 9.75
CA ILE A 169 -15.65 11.48 10.96
C ILE A 169 -16.30 10.18 10.47
N PRO A 170 -15.66 9.00 10.63
CA PRO A 170 -16.33 7.74 10.32
C PRO A 170 -17.66 7.77 11.08
N PRO A 171 -18.80 7.45 10.45
CA PRO A 171 -20.04 7.37 11.22
C PRO A 171 -19.78 6.48 12.43
N GLU A 172 -20.18 6.93 13.63
CA GLU A 172 -20.17 6.11 14.85
C GLU A 172 -20.86 4.79 14.51
N THR A 173 -20.07 3.77 14.27
CA THR A 173 -20.55 2.44 13.94
C THR A 173 -19.85 1.49 14.88
N ASP A 174 -20.64 0.97 15.82
CA ASP A 174 -20.24 -0.10 16.74
C ASP A 174 -20.17 -1.47 16.03
N GLU A 175 -20.43 -1.52 14.72
CA GLU A 175 -20.41 -2.74 13.91
C GLU A 175 -18.99 -3.11 13.50
N PRO A 176 -18.50 -4.32 13.87
CA PRO A 176 -17.20 -4.78 13.43
C PRO A 176 -17.13 -4.91 11.91
N TYR A 177 -16.05 -4.36 11.35
CA TYR A 177 -15.66 -4.27 9.93
C TYR A 177 -15.93 -5.53 9.05
N PHE A 178 -16.00 -6.73 9.64
CA PHE A 178 -16.23 -8.00 8.92
C PHE A 178 -17.65 -8.21 8.36
N ASN A 179 -18.61 -7.33 8.65
CA ASN A 179 -20.01 -7.49 8.26
C ASN A 179 -20.48 -6.63 7.07
N THR A 180 -19.60 -5.83 6.44
CA THR A 180 -20.02 -5.08 5.24
C THR A 180 -20.05 -5.96 3.98
N PRO A 181 -20.98 -5.71 3.04
CA PRO A 181 -21.10 -6.54 1.85
C PRO A 181 -19.86 -6.52 0.94
N ASN A 182 -19.08 -5.43 0.94
CA ASN A 182 -17.94 -5.23 0.05
C ASN A 182 -16.80 -4.44 0.75
N PRO A 183 -15.91 -5.09 1.50
CA PRO A 183 -14.75 -4.42 2.07
C PRO A 183 -13.78 -3.92 0.97
N PRO A 184 -13.01 -2.84 1.22
CA PRO A 184 -12.00 -2.32 0.29
C PRO A 184 -11.04 -3.43 -0.16
N ARG A 185 -10.83 -3.65 -1.48
CA ARG A 185 -9.83 -4.62 -1.98
C ARG A 185 -8.48 -3.92 -2.16
N ILE A 186 -7.44 -4.44 -1.51
CA ILE A 186 -6.13 -3.82 -1.40
C ILE A 186 -5.09 -4.66 -2.13
N PHE A 187 -4.46 -4.05 -3.13
CA PHE A 187 -3.24 -4.55 -3.73
C PHE A 187 -2.03 -3.94 -3.01
N CYS A 188 -1.09 -4.79 -2.57
CA CYS A 188 0.17 -4.37 -1.97
C CYS A 188 1.32 -4.61 -2.96
N GLY A 189 2.04 -3.55 -3.30
CA GLY A 189 3.30 -3.62 -4.04
C GLY A 189 4.48 -3.38 -3.10
N MET A 190 5.49 -4.24 -3.17
CA MET A 190 6.76 -4.04 -2.47
C MET A 190 7.88 -3.87 -3.49
N TYR A 191 8.60 -2.75 -3.51
CA TYR A 191 9.86 -2.72 -4.26
C TYR A 191 10.95 -3.43 -3.46
N ASN A 192 11.68 -4.33 -4.13
CA ASN A 192 12.71 -5.18 -3.55
C ASN A 192 13.91 -5.29 -4.50
N TYR A 193 14.99 -5.90 -4.01
CA TYR A 193 16.19 -6.20 -4.77
C TYR A 193 16.72 -7.55 -4.29
N HIS A 194 17.26 -8.41 -5.18
CA HIS A 194 17.63 -9.79 -4.83
C HIS A 194 18.53 -9.92 -3.59
N LYS A 195 19.43 -8.96 -3.33
CA LYS A 195 20.29 -9.00 -2.12
C LYS A 195 19.52 -8.82 -0.81
N LYS A 196 18.29 -8.32 -0.88
CA LYS A 196 17.35 -8.13 0.22
C LYS A 196 16.15 -9.09 0.14
N GLN A 197 16.26 -10.21 -0.61
CA GLN A 197 15.20 -11.21 -0.67
C GLN A 197 14.83 -11.78 0.71
N TYR A 198 15.74 -11.73 1.69
CA TYR A 198 15.43 -12.11 3.08
C TYR A 198 14.35 -11.23 3.74
N LEU A 199 14.25 -9.95 3.36
CA LEU A 199 13.17 -9.07 3.82
C LEU A 199 11.85 -9.41 3.12
N LEU A 200 11.89 -9.72 1.83
CA LEU A 200 10.72 -10.22 1.10
C LEU A 200 10.19 -11.52 1.70
N ASN A 201 11.07 -12.48 2.03
CA ASN A 201 10.68 -13.69 2.76
C ASN A 201 10.02 -13.38 4.10
N ALA A 202 10.58 -12.44 4.86
CA ALA A 202 9.99 -12.04 6.14
C ALA A 202 8.61 -11.40 5.97
N ALA A 203 8.40 -10.56 4.94
CA ALA A 203 7.10 -9.98 4.61
C ALA A 203 6.10 -11.06 4.16
N ALA A 204 6.53 -11.95 3.27
CA ALA A 204 5.78 -13.10 2.77
C ALA A 204 5.25 -14.01 3.89
N GLU A 205 6.07 -14.24 4.92
CA GLU A 205 5.72 -15.10 6.05
C GLU A 205 4.95 -14.39 7.18
N THR A 206 4.73 -13.07 7.08
CA THR A 206 4.11 -12.26 8.15
C THR A 206 2.86 -11.52 7.70
N TRP A 207 3.00 -10.44 6.94
CA TRP A 207 1.91 -9.51 6.65
C TRP A 207 1.46 -9.53 5.20
N ALA A 208 2.34 -9.88 4.25
CA ALA A 208 2.07 -9.70 2.82
C ALA A 208 0.88 -10.54 2.32
N PHE A 209 0.71 -11.76 2.83
CA PHE A 209 -0.44 -12.62 2.48
C PHE A 209 -1.79 -12.09 2.99
N ARG A 210 -1.79 -11.08 3.87
CA ARG A 210 -3.01 -10.45 4.41
C ARG A 210 -3.59 -9.38 3.47
N CYS A 211 -2.83 -8.93 2.47
CA CYS A 211 -3.35 -8.13 1.36
C CYS A 211 -4.22 -8.99 0.44
N ASP A 212 -5.17 -8.39 -0.31
CA ASP A 212 -6.00 -9.16 -1.24
C ASP A 212 -5.22 -9.60 -2.48
N GLY A 213 -4.26 -8.78 -2.90
CA GLY A 213 -3.26 -9.12 -3.90
C GLY A 213 -1.90 -8.58 -3.48
N PHE A 214 -0.84 -9.30 -3.82
CA PHE A 214 0.51 -8.90 -3.50
C PHE A 214 1.47 -9.21 -4.66
N LEU A 215 2.35 -8.27 -4.97
CA LEU A 215 3.55 -8.53 -5.77
C LEU A 215 4.75 -7.78 -5.19
N ALA A 216 5.91 -8.44 -5.26
CA ALA A 216 7.19 -7.79 -5.07
C ALA A 216 7.84 -7.48 -6.42
N PHE A 217 8.37 -6.29 -6.58
CA PHE A 217 9.02 -5.83 -7.80
C PHE A 217 10.52 -5.80 -7.56
N SER A 218 11.20 -6.80 -8.12
CA SER A 218 12.61 -7.10 -7.91
C SER A 218 13.35 -7.11 -9.25
N ASP A 219 14.61 -7.52 -9.22
CA ASP A 219 15.44 -7.82 -10.40
C ASP A 219 15.61 -9.33 -10.63
N VAL A 220 14.81 -10.14 -9.92
CA VAL A 220 14.70 -11.60 -10.08
C VAL A 220 13.23 -12.00 -9.91
N THR A 221 12.76 -12.87 -10.79
CA THR A 221 11.41 -13.45 -10.70
C THR A 221 11.39 -14.67 -9.78
N ASP A 222 10.48 -14.65 -8.81
CA ASP A 222 10.20 -15.76 -7.89
C ASP A 222 8.70 -15.84 -7.64
N PRO A 223 7.96 -16.68 -8.40
CA PRO A 223 6.52 -16.79 -8.26
C PRO A 223 6.06 -17.26 -6.87
N SER A 224 6.90 -17.97 -6.11
CA SER A 224 6.54 -18.45 -4.76
C SER A 224 6.45 -17.32 -3.74
N LEU A 225 7.13 -16.21 -4.00
CA LEU A 225 7.11 -14.98 -3.19
C LEU A 225 6.34 -13.85 -3.87
N GLY A 226 5.69 -14.11 -5.01
CA GLY A 226 5.09 -13.07 -5.85
C GLY A 226 6.11 -12.05 -6.38
N ALA A 227 7.38 -12.43 -6.48
CA ALA A 227 8.45 -11.56 -6.95
C ALA A 227 8.53 -11.53 -8.49
N VAL A 228 8.70 -10.35 -9.04
CA VAL A 228 8.64 -10.07 -10.47
C VAL A 228 9.88 -9.27 -10.86
N ASP A 229 10.70 -9.82 -11.76
CA ASP A 229 11.77 -9.07 -12.45
C ASP A 229 11.10 -8.06 -13.40
N LEU A 230 11.10 -6.81 -12.98
CA LEU A 230 10.49 -5.70 -13.70
C LEU A 230 11.54 -4.65 -14.07
N PRO A 231 12.13 -4.74 -15.27
CA PRO A 231 13.13 -3.79 -15.69
C PRO A 231 12.56 -2.38 -15.86
N HIS A 232 13.41 -1.40 -15.61
CA HIS A 232 13.09 0.02 -15.76
C HIS A 232 14.21 0.73 -16.54
N TYR A 233 13.99 2.00 -16.88
CA TYR A 233 15.03 2.80 -17.53
C TYR A 233 16.19 3.05 -16.56
N GLY A 234 17.43 2.87 -17.04
CA GLY A 234 18.66 3.05 -16.25
C GLY A 234 19.01 1.86 -15.34
N GLU A 235 20.07 2.02 -14.54
CA GLU A 235 20.56 0.96 -13.64
C GLU A 235 19.66 0.76 -12.41
N GLU A 236 19.50 -0.50 -11.98
CA GLU A 236 18.84 -0.89 -10.72
C GLU A 236 19.71 -0.45 -9.53
N THR A 237 19.44 0.74 -9.02
CA THR A 237 20.16 1.37 -7.91
C THR A 237 19.21 2.24 -7.09
N TYR A 238 19.55 2.49 -5.83
CA TYR A 238 18.79 3.41 -4.98
C TYR A 238 18.72 4.84 -5.55
N SER A 239 19.74 5.28 -6.29
CA SER A 239 19.72 6.58 -6.98
C SER A 239 18.72 6.66 -8.13
N ASN A 240 18.14 5.54 -8.56
CA ASN A 240 17.23 5.46 -9.70
C ASN A 240 15.84 4.94 -9.32
N MET A 241 15.45 5.12 -8.05
CA MET A 241 14.14 4.68 -7.53
C MET A 241 12.97 5.27 -8.31
N TRP A 242 13.09 6.48 -8.84
CA TRP A 242 12.05 7.09 -9.66
C TRP A 242 11.65 6.23 -10.87
N GLN A 243 12.63 5.74 -11.63
CA GLN A 243 12.36 4.93 -12.82
C GLN A 243 11.77 3.56 -12.46
N LYS A 244 12.25 2.98 -11.36
CA LYS A 244 11.69 1.76 -10.80
C LYS A 244 10.21 1.94 -10.44
N VAL A 245 9.87 2.99 -9.68
CA VAL A 245 8.50 3.29 -9.25
C VAL A 245 7.58 3.61 -10.43
N ARG A 246 8.05 4.34 -11.45
CA ARG A 246 7.29 4.55 -12.69
C ARG A 246 6.92 3.23 -13.36
N SER A 247 7.90 2.34 -13.51
CA SER A 247 7.68 1.02 -14.12
C SER A 247 6.70 0.18 -13.31
N ILE A 248 6.83 0.18 -11.98
CA ILE A 248 5.93 -0.52 -11.05
C ILE A 248 4.49 -0.02 -11.22
N TRP A 249 4.27 1.30 -11.11
CA TRP A 249 2.92 1.85 -11.22
C TRP A 249 2.31 1.62 -12.61
N SER A 250 3.09 1.74 -13.68
CA SER A 250 2.65 1.40 -15.03
C SER A 250 2.27 -0.08 -15.17
N TYR A 251 3.04 -1.00 -14.56
CA TYR A 251 2.75 -2.43 -14.58
C TYR A 251 1.48 -2.77 -13.78
N ILE A 252 1.33 -2.19 -12.59
CA ILE A 252 0.15 -2.36 -11.73
C ILE A 252 -1.09 -1.83 -12.46
N TYR A 253 -1.03 -0.62 -13.01
CA TYR A 253 -2.14 -0.03 -13.75
C TYR A 253 -2.54 -0.90 -14.94
N THR A 254 -1.56 -1.32 -15.74
CA THR A 254 -1.79 -2.08 -16.97
C THR A 254 -2.47 -3.43 -16.70
N ASN A 255 -2.11 -4.11 -15.60
CA ASN A 255 -2.50 -5.50 -15.38
C ASN A 255 -3.58 -5.67 -14.30
N TYR A 256 -3.62 -4.81 -13.29
CA TYR A 256 -4.44 -5.02 -12.09
C TYR A 256 -5.33 -3.82 -11.73
N HIS A 257 -5.32 -2.73 -12.50
CA HIS A 257 -6.12 -1.53 -12.20
C HIS A 257 -7.58 -1.88 -11.91
N ASP A 258 -8.24 -2.73 -12.69
CA ASP A 258 -9.67 -3.04 -12.50
C ASP A 258 -9.92 -4.07 -11.39
N SER A 259 -8.87 -4.78 -10.94
CA SER A 259 -8.97 -5.92 -10.01
C SER A 259 -9.01 -5.52 -8.52
N PHE A 260 -8.50 -4.35 -8.15
CA PHE A 260 -8.38 -3.89 -6.76
C PHE A 260 -8.81 -2.43 -6.63
N ASP A 261 -9.25 -1.99 -5.46
CA ASP A 261 -9.81 -0.64 -5.28
C ASP A 261 -8.74 0.35 -4.79
N TYR A 262 -7.80 -0.15 -4.00
CA TYR A 262 -6.68 0.59 -3.45
C TYR A 262 -5.35 -0.13 -3.72
N PHE A 263 -4.30 0.65 -3.97
CA PHE A 263 -2.97 0.17 -4.30
C PHE A 263 -1.97 0.82 -3.36
N HIS A 264 -1.35 0.02 -2.50
CA HIS A 264 -0.39 0.45 -1.50
C HIS A 264 1.02 0.06 -1.95
N LEU A 265 1.92 1.03 -2.08
CA LEU A 265 3.32 0.79 -2.45
C LEU A 265 4.26 1.15 -1.30
N LEU A 266 5.23 0.29 -1.04
CA LEU A 266 6.22 0.44 0.03
C LEU A 266 7.55 -0.26 -0.29
N GLY A 267 8.56 0.01 0.54
CA GLY A 267 9.87 -0.65 0.47
C GLY A 267 9.97 -1.94 1.27
N ASP A 268 11.06 -2.68 1.04
CA ASP A 268 11.28 -4.00 1.64
C ASP A 268 11.53 -4.00 3.15
N ASP A 269 11.88 -2.87 3.75
CA ASP A 269 12.11 -2.70 5.19
C ASP A 269 10.94 -2.06 5.94
N THR A 270 9.72 -2.18 5.39
CA THR A 270 8.46 -1.74 6.02
C THR A 270 7.55 -2.91 6.37
N TYR A 271 6.97 -2.85 7.58
CA TYR A 271 5.90 -3.73 8.03
C TYR A 271 4.56 -3.03 7.93
N VAL A 272 3.53 -3.74 7.46
CA VAL A 272 2.17 -3.21 7.32
C VAL A 272 1.19 -4.01 8.18
N ILE A 273 0.35 -3.32 8.94
CA ILE A 273 -0.81 -3.88 9.63
C ILE A 273 -2.00 -3.74 8.68
N VAL A 274 -2.19 -4.74 7.81
CA VAL A 274 -3.15 -4.67 6.70
C VAL A 274 -4.58 -4.47 7.19
N GLU A 275 -4.93 -5.02 8.36
CA GLU A 275 -6.21 -4.82 9.01
C GLU A 275 -6.46 -3.33 9.34
N ASN A 276 -5.43 -2.62 9.85
CA ASN A 276 -5.55 -1.20 10.18
C ASN A 276 -5.57 -0.32 8.93
N LEU A 277 -4.80 -0.68 7.89
CA LEU A 277 -4.88 -0.01 6.58
C LEU A 277 -6.31 -0.10 6.03
N ARG A 278 -6.89 -1.29 6.09
CA ARG A 278 -8.23 -1.58 5.58
C ARG A 278 -9.32 -0.86 6.36
N ASN A 279 -9.23 -0.85 7.69
CA ASN A 279 -10.12 -0.07 8.55
C ASN A 279 -10.07 1.42 8.20
N TYR A 280 -8.86 1.96 8.00
CA TYR A 280 -8.71 3.37 7.65
C TYR A 280 -9.27 3.67 6.25
N LEU A 281 -8.94 2.87 5.24
CA LEU A 281 -9.48 3.03 3.88
C LEU A 281 -11.00 2.94 3.84
N TRP A 282 -11.59 2.04 4.62
CA TRP A 282 -13.05 1.91 4.71
C TRP A 282 -13.72 3.15 5.32
N SER A 283 -13.02 3.86 6.19
CA SER A 283 -13.54 5.08 6.83
C SER A 283 -13.44 6.35 5.99
N ILE A 284 -12.66 6.31 4.91
CA ILE A 284 -12.46 7.46 4.04
C ILE A 284 -13.64 7.55 3.06
N ASP A 285 -14.27 8.72 3.00
CA ASP A 285 -15.18 9.05 1.91
C ASP A 285 -14.38 9.54 0.69
N ASP A 286 -14.19 8.65 -0.29
CA ASP A 286 -13.63 8.96 -1.61
C ASP A 286 -14.70 9.10 -2.70
N GLU A 287 -15.94 9.44 -2.29
CA GLU A 287 -17.09 9.64 -3.16
C GLU A 287 -17.34 8.40 -4.04
N ASN A 288 -17.35 7.22 -3.41
CA ASN A 288 -17.47 5.90 -4.06
C ASN A 288 -16.41 5.68 -5.15
N GLY A 289 -15.15 6.00 -4.83
CA GLY A 289 -14.01 5.81 -5.73
C GLY A 289 -14.02 6.73 -6.95
N THR A 290 -14.76 7.84 -6.93
CA THR A 290 -14.75 8.83 -8.02
C THR A 290 -13.75 9.95 -7.79
N LYS A 291 -13.38 10.20 -6.52
CA LYS A 291 -12.42 11.21 -6.14
C LYS A 291 -11.02 10.62 -6.01
N PRO A 292 -9.95 11.26 -6.49
CA PRO A 292 -8.61 10.73 -6.36
C PRO A 292 -8.13 10.74 -4.90
N LEU A 293 -7.61 9.61 -4.45
CA LEU A 293 -7.02 9.45 -3.12
C LEU A 293 -5.51 9.20 -3.23
N TYR A 294 -4.74 9.98 -2.48
CA TYR A 294 -3.29 9.79 -2.28
C TYR A 294 -2.98 10.01 -0.79
N ILE A 295 -2.79 8.93 -0.04
CA ILE A 295 -2.64 8.96 1.43
C ILE A 295 -1.34 8.29 1.87
N GLY A 296 -0.80 8.72 3.01
CA GLY A 296 0.41 8.15 3.60
C GLY A 296 0.97 9.03 4.71
N GLY A 297 2.28 8.92 4.96
CA GLY A 297 2.99 9.83 5.87
C GLY A 297 3.19 11.20 5.21
N ALA A 298 2.20 12.09 5.29
CA ALA A 298 2.23 13.37 4.61
C ALA A 298 3.36 14.28 5.11
N PHE A 299 4.10 14.90 4.19
CA PHE A 299 5.13 15.88 4.48
C PHE A 299 5.18 17.00 3.43
N LYS A 300 5.72 18.15 3.82
CA LYS A 300 5.89 19.29 2.91
C LYS A 300 7.28 19.30 2.32
N THR A 301 7.34 19.38 1.00
CA THR A 301 8.59 19.49 0.24
C THR A 301 8.39 20.46 -0.91
N HIS A 302 9.28 21.45 -1.06
CA HIS A 302 9.31 22.35 -2.22
C HIS A 302 7.93 22.95 -2.61
N GLY A 303 7.13 23.32 -1.62
CA GLY A 303 5.82 23.94 -1.80
C GLY A 303 4.66 22.98 -2.11
N ILE A 304 4.87 21.67 -2.06
CA ILE A 304 3.84 20.64 -2.24
C ILE A 304 3.72 19.72 -1.01
N ASN A 305 2.59 19.01 -0.90
CA ASN A 305 2.41 17.92 0.05
C ASN A 305 2.63 16.59 -0.67
N ALA A 306 3.65 15.84 -0.26
CA ALA A 306 3.96 14.51 -0.74
C ALA A 306 3.76 13.49 0.39
N CYS A 307 3.57 12.22 0.05
CA CYS A 307 3.55 11.15 1.04
C CYS A 307 4.93 10.53 1.09
N TRP A 308 5.47 10.35 2.29
CA TRP A 308 6.79 9.78 2.50
C TRP A 308 6.86 8.34 2.00
N GLY A 309 7.86 8.03 1.18
CA GLY A 309 8.01 6.71 0.55
C GLY A 309 8.28 5.58 1.55
N GLY A 310 9.04 5.86 2.61
CA GLY A 310 9.45 4.89 3.62
C GLY A 310 8.30 4.09 4.23
N PRO A 311 7.37 4.73 4.97
CA PRO A 311 6.22 4.03 5.55
C PRO A 311 5.19 3.54 4.51
N GLY A 312 5.43 3.82 3.23
CA GLY A 312 4.52 3.52 2.13
C GLY A 312 3.41 4.56 1.97
N TYR A 313 2.74 4.48 0.82
CA TYR A 313 1.60 5.34 0.49
C TYR A 313 0.59 4.58 -0.37
N THR A 314 -0.65 5.05 -0.37
CA THR A 314 -1.78 4.38 -1.02
C THR A 314 -2.43 5.32 -2.03
N LEU A 315 -2.68 4.78 -3.21
CA LEU A 315 -3.50 5.39 -4.26
C LEU A 315 -4.81 4.62 -4.40
N ASN A 316 -5.93 5.30 -4.65
CA ASN A 316 -7.09 4.60 -5.19
C ASN A 316 -7.00 4.47 -6.71
N LYS A 317 -7.91 3.68 -7.29
CA LYS A 317 -8.00 3.46 -8.76
C LYS A 317 -7.92 4.74 -9.57
N VAL A 318 -8.68 5.78 -9.19
CA VAL A 318 -8.76 7.04 -9.95
C VAL A 318 -7.43 7.79 -9.92
N ALA A 319 -6.78 7.88 -8.76
CA ALA A 319 -5.46 8.49 -8.66
C ALA A 319 -4.40 7.70 -9.44
N LEU A 320 -4.42 6.35 -9.38
CA LEU A 320 -3.50 5.49 -10.13
C LEU A 320 -3.68 5.66 -11.64
N LYS A 321 -4.92 5.65 -12.14
CA LYS A 321 -5.20 5.85 -13.56
C LYS A 321 -4.61 7.17 -14.05
N TRP A 322 -4.92 8.26 -13.36
CA TRP A 322 -4.43 9.58 -13.75
C TRP A 322 -2.90 9.66 -13.68
N LEU A 323 -2.29 9.12 -12.62
CA LEU A 323 -0.83 9.07 -12.47
C LEU A 323 -0.14 8.46 -13.69
N VAL A 324 -0.68 7.33 -14.18
CA VAL A 324 -0.05 6.58 -15.27
C VAL A 324 -0.41 7.14 -16.65
N THR A 325 -1.65 7.55 -16.90
CA THR A 325 -2.08 7.97 -18.24
C THR A 325 -1.79 9.45 -18.54
N GLU A 326 -1.83 10.31 -17.52
CA GLU A 326 -1.65 11.76 -17.68
C GLU A 326 -0.39 12.28 -16.98
N GLY A 327 -0.06 11.70 -15.82
CA GLY A 327 1.03 12.17 -14.97
C GLY A 327 2.42 11.79 -15.49
N PHE A 328 2.63 10.51 -15.81
CA PHE A 328 3.91 10.02 -16.30
C PHE A 328 4.12 10.39 -17.77
N LYS A 329 5.21 11.10 -18.03
CA LYS A 329 5.68 11.37 -19.39
C LYS A 329 6.53 10.23 -19.87
N SER A 330 6.32 9.76 -21.08
CA SER A 330 7.05 8.63 -21.63
C SER A 330 8.55 8.86 -21.82
N ASP A 331 8.91 10.07 -22.20
CA ASP A 331 10.28 10.53 -22.44
C ASP A 331 11.03 10.93 -21.16
N ASP A 332 10.44 10.70 -19.99
CA ASP A 332 11.08 11.00 -18.70
C ASP A 332 12.25 10.03 -18.43
N THR A 333 13.47 10.55 -18.56
CA THR A 333 14.73 9.84 -18.27
C THR A 333 15.36 10.27 -16.94
N THR A 334 14.59 10.91 -16.04
CA THR A 334 15.09 11.43 -14.76
C THR A 334 15.61 10.29 -13.89
N VAL A 335 16.81 10.43 -13.34
CA VAL A 335 17.40 9.50 -12.37
C VAL A 335 17.43 10.24 -11.03
N ASP A 336 16.60 9.78 -10.08
CA ASP A 336 16.49 10.37 -8.74
C ASP A 336 16.09 9.30 -7.72
N SER A 337 16.61 9.45 -6.49
CA SER A 337 16.26 8.61 -5.34
C SER A 337 14.97 9.05 -4.64
N GLY A 338 14.56 10.31 -4.76
CA GLY A 338 13.39 10.91 -4.12
C GLY A 338 12.12 10.68 -4.91
N GLU A 339 11.81 9.41 -5.14
CA GLU A 339 10.60 8.92 -5.80
C GLU A 339 9.31 9.47 -5.17
N ASP A 340 9.28 9.60 -3.85
CA ASP A 340 8.12 10.00 -3.06
C ASP A 340 7.73 11.46 -3.31
N ARG A 341 8.75 12.32 -3.33
CA ARG A 341 8.65 13.72 -3.74
C ARG A 341 8.19 13.80 -5.19
N LEU A 342 8.77 13.01 -6.10
CA LEU A 342 8.43 13.06 -7.52
C LEU A 342 7.00 12.59 -7.79
N ILE A 343 6.52 11.55 -7.10
CA ILE A 343 5.09 11.17 -7.11
C ILE A 343 4.21 12.35 -6.66
N GLY A 344 4.56 13.00 -5.55
CA GLY A 344 3.84 14.18 -5.08
C GLY A 344 3.82 15.33 -6.10
N PHE A 345 4.94 15.55 -6.81
CA PHE A 345 5.02 16.56 -7.88
C PHE A 345 4.14 16.22 -9.06
N THR A 346 4.18 14.96 -9.50
CA THR A 346 3.40 14.47 -10.62
C THR A 346 1.91 14.53 -10.31
N LEU A 347 1.48 14.10 -9.11
CA LEU A 347 0.08 14.10 -8.72
C LEU A 347 -0.49 15.48 -8.40
N ARG A 348 0.33 16.49 -8.08
CA ARG A 348 -0.09 17.83 -7.63
C ARG A 348 -1.32 18.44 -8.33
N PRO A 349 -1.45 18.43 -9.68
CA PRO A 349 -2.61 19.04 -10.34
C PRO A 349 -3.92 18.26 -10.12
N TYR A 350 -3.85 17.03 -9.60
CA TYR A 350 -4.97 16.10 -9.48
C TYR A 350 -5.24 15.67 -8.04
N ALA A 351 -4.18 15.37 -7.28
CA ALA A 351 -4.23 14.99 -5.87
C ALA A 351 -3.02 15.53 -5.11
N ARG A 352 -3.20 15.70 -3.80
CA ARG A 352 -2.14 16.02 -2.85
C ARG A 352 -2.09 14.91 -1.82
N CYS A 353 -0.92 14.67 -1.22
CA CYS A 353 -0.88 13.73 -0.11
C CYS A 353 -1.78 14.24 1.03
N TYR A 354 -2.79 13.45 1.37
CA TYR A 354 -3.68 13.72 2.48
C TYR A 354 -3.02 13.32 3.79
N ASP A 355 -3.30 14.10 4.83
CA ASP A 355 -2.88 13.74 6.17
C ASP A 355 -3.66 12.52 6.66
N THR A 356 -2.96 11.65 7.39
CA THR A 356 -3.49 10.38 7.88
C THR A 356 -3.41 10.25 9.40
N HIS A 357 -3.11 11.34 10.11
CA HIS A 357 -3.19 11.33 11.56
C HIS A 357 -4.61 10.96 12.03
N ASP A 358 -4.70 10.27 13.15
CA ASP A 358 -5.98 9.96 13.77
C ASP A 358 -6.61 11.19 14.47
N ALA A 359 -7.81 11.01 15.04
CA ALA A 359 -8.52 12.08 15.73
C ALA A 359 -7.77 12.68 16.94
N ASN A 360 -6.73 12.01 17.44
CA ASN A 360 -5.87 12.53 18.50
C ASN A 360 -4.61 13.23 17.96
N GLY A 361 -4.43 13.29 16.64
CA GLY A 361 -3.23 13.81 16.00
C GLY A 361 -2.07 12.83 16.02
N ALA A 362 -2.31 11.52 16.17
CA ALA A 362 -1.26 10.50 16.16
C ALA A 362 -1.10 9.88 14.76
N MET A 363 0.14 9.60 14.35
CA MET A 363 0.49 9.12 13.02
C MET A 363 0.05 7.67 12.79
N ARG A 364 -0.50 7.40 11.60
CA ARG A 364 -0.76 6.03 11.13
C ARG A 364 0.41 5.45 10.34
N TYR A 365 1.03 6.24 9.49
CA TYR A 365 2.14 5.83 8.63
C TYR A 365 3.47 6.23 9.29
N LEU A 366 4.13 5.28 9.94
CA LEU A 366 5.29 5.55 10.79
C LEU A 366 6.57 5.27 10.03
N GLY A 367 7.31 6.32 9.70
CA GLY A 367 8.54 6.18 8.93
C GLY A 367 9.75 5.69 9.71
N TRP A 368 9.56 5.11 10.91
CA TRP A 368 10.61 4.52 11.74
C TRP A 368 10.12 3.27 12.46
N SER A 369 11.05 2.50 13.03
CA SER A 369 10.71 1.32 13.82
C SER A 369 10.07 1.74 15.16
N PRO A 370 9.30 0.86 15.83
CA PRO A 370 8.65 1.18 17.10
C PRO A 370 9.60 1.80 18.15
N SER A 371 10.81 1.24 18.30
CA SER A 371 11.84 1.72 19.23
C SER A 371 12.33 3.17 18.99
N HIS A 372 12.25 3.69 17.77
CA HIS A 372 12.76 5.04 17.47
C HIS A 372 11.95 6.16 18.13
N TYR A 373 10.69 5.90 18.47
CA TYR A 373 9.79 6.90 19.07
C TYR A 373 10.12 7.19 20.55
N LYS A 374 11.07 6.47 21.14
CA LYS A 374 11.67 6.75 22.46
C LYS A 374 12.26 8.14 22.59
N ASN A 375 12.98 8.59 21.56
CA ASN A 375 13.76 9.83 21.62
C ASN A 375 12.94 11.07 21.24
N CYS A 376 11.62 10.91 21.14
CA CYS A 376 10.70 11.91 20.64
C CYS A 376 9.99 12.73 21.74
N GLU A 377 10.58 12.80 22.94
CA GLU A 377 9.97 13.44 24.10
C GLU A 377 10.31 14.94 24.28
N GLU A 378 9.36 15.61 24.93
CA GLU A 378 9.29 16.97 25.50
C GLU A 378 9.51 18.22 24.63
N GLU A 379 10.27 18.21 23.53
CA GLU A 379 10.44 19.43 22.72
C GLU A 379 10.35 19.26 21.20
N GLY A 380 10.08 18.05 20.67
CA GLY A 380 9.91 17.80 19.22
C GLY A 380 11.16 18.04 18.34
N VAL A 381 12.16 18.78 18.83
CA VAL A 381 13.44 19.07 18.18
C VAL A 381 14.37 17.85 18.16
N ARG A 382 14.15 16.88 19.06
CA ARG A 382 15.02 15.70 19.24
C ARG A 382 14.64 14.46 18.45
N CYS A 383 13.48 14.42 17.80
CA CYS A 383 13.16 13.41 16.79
C CYS A 383 14.00 13.67 15.53
N LEU A 384 15.33 13.57 15.62
CA LEU A 384 16.28 13.74 14.54
C LEU A 384 16.26 15.16 13.91
N PRO A 385 17.35 15.93 13.95
CA PRO A 385 17.39 17.32 13.45
C PRO A 385 16.86 17.51 12.01
N TYR A 386 16.94 16.47 11.18
CA TYR A 386 16.45 16.45 9.80
C TYR A 386 14.92 16.36 9.65
N MET A 387 14.19 15.98 10.71
CA MET A 387 12.73 15.93 10.70
C MET A 387 12.10 17.28 11.05
N LYS A 388 12.88 18.30 11.42
CA LYS A 388 12.37 19.62 11.85
C LYS A 388 11.33 20.17 10.89
N ASN A 389 11.54 20.08 9.57
CA ASN A 389 10.59 20.56 8.57
C ASN A 389 9.29 19.73 8.52
N MET A 390 9.37 18.42 8.78
CA MET A 390 8.19 17.56 8.87
C MET A 390 7.42 17.84 10.16
N PHE A 391 8.12 18.00 11.28
CA PHE A 391 7.53 18.43 12.55
C PHE A 391 6.92 19.81 12.45
N GLU A 392 7.57 20.79 11.83
CA GLU A 392 7.01 22.12 11.62
C GLU A 392 5.78 22.08 10.72
N PHE A 393 5.81 21.25 9.66
CA PHE A 393 4.62 20.96 8.87
C PHE A 393 3.52 20.41 9.78
N TRP A 394 3.74 19.31 10.48
CA TRP A 394 2.75 18.73 11.39
C TRP A 394 2.32 19.68 12.51
N GLN A 395 3.20 20.48 13.12
CA GLN A 395 2.87 21.45 14.16
C GLN A 395 1.97 22.59 13.67
N ASN A 396 1.96 22.86 12.36
CA ASN A 396 1.03 23.81 11.74
C ASN A 396 -0.34 23.17 11.43
N TYR A 397 -0.46 21.83 11.44
CA TYR A 397 -1.66 21.10 11.03
C TYR A 397 -2.22 20.14 12.10
N VAL A 398 -1.45 19.84 13.14
CA VAL A 398 -1.66 18.82 14.18
C VAL A 398 -1.41 19.46 15.55
N ASN A 399 -2.03 18.90 16.58
CA ASN A 399 -1.86 19.36 17.96
C ASN A 399 -0.39 19.28 18.39
N LYS A 400 0.22 20.43 18.71
CA LYS A 400 1.64 20.57 19.11
C LYS A 400 2.04 19.79 20.37
N THR A 401 1.08 19.12 21.03
CA THR A 401 1.25 18.42 22.31
C THR A 401 1.45 16.90 22.15
N VAL A 402 1.36 16.34 20.94
CA VAL A 402 1.51 14.90 20.70
C VAL A 402 2.99 14.55 20.54
N THR A 403 3.58 13.91 21.55
CA THR A 403 5.02 13.55 21.61
C THR A 403 5.23 12.13 22.11
N GLY A 404 6.45 11.60 21.95
CA GLY A 404 6.83 10.26 22.38
C GLY A 404 5.90 9.17 21.84
N ILE A 405 5.48 8.23 22.69
CA ILE A 405 4.54 7.16 22.34
C ILE A 405 3.20 7.67 21.80
N ASN A 406 2.76 8.87 22.20
CA ASN A 406 1.48 9.41 21.75
C ASN A 406 1.49 9.79 20.27
N MET A 407 2.68 9.90 19.65
CA MET A 407 2.81 10.08 18.20
C MET A 407 2.35 8.86 17.41
N VAL A 408 2.30 7.68 18.03
CA VAL A 408 1.89 6.44 17.36
C VAL A 408 0.38 6.27 17.54
N SER A 409 -0.36 6.19 16.44
CA SER A 409 -1.79 5.88 16.51
C SER A 409 -2.00 4.46 17.05
N SER A 410 -3.06 4.26 17.83
CA SER A 410 -3.51 2.90 18.16
C SER A 410 -3.99 2.13 16.94
N GLN A 411 -4.22 2.81 15.81
CA GLN A 411 -4.51 2.24 14.51
C GLN A 411 -3.37 2.51 13.53
N ALA A 412 -2.12 2.38 14.00
CA ALA A 412 -0.93 2.43 13.16
C ALA A 412 -1.08 1.48 11.96
N VAL A 413 -0.70 1.95 10.78
CA VAL A 413 -0.78 1.24 9.50
C VAL A 413 0.56 0.60 9.17
N SER A 414 1.66 1.29 9.39
CA SER A 414 2.98 0.79 9.00
C SER A 414 4.10 1.26 9.92
N PHE A 415 5.17 0.48 9.97
CA PHE A 415 6.45 0.81 10.61
C PHE A 415 7.60 0.55 9.63
N HIS A 416 8.43 1.55 9.37
CA HIS A 416 9.59 1.48 8.46
C HIS A 416 10.92 1.27 9.22
N TYR A 417 12.05 1.21 8.52
CA TYR A 417 13.39 0.93 9.07
C TYR A 417 13.52 -0.41 9.82
N LEU A 418 12.80 -1.45 9.39
CA LEU A 418 12.99 -2.80 9.88
C LEU A 418 14.11 -3.48 9.10
N ARG A 419 15.35 -3.15 9.46
CA ARG A 419 16.56 -3.42 8.66
C ARG A 419 16.94 -4.90 8.50
N ASN A 420 16.27 -5.82 9.20
CA ASN A 420 16.50 -7.25 9.04
C ASN A 420 15.22 -8.07 9.24
N GLN A 421 15.23 -9.31 8.73
CA GLN A 421 14.09 -10.23 8.79
C GLN A 421 13.58 -10.49 10.22
N PHE A 422 14.46 -10.53 11.22
CA PHE A 422 14.05 -10.78 12.60
C PHE A 422 13.28 -9.60 13.18
N MET A 423 13.57 -8.37 12.75
CA MET A 423 12.79 -7.20 13.14
C MET A 423 11.35 -7.30 12.63
N VAL A 424 11.17 -7.61 11.34
CA VAL A 424 9.85 -7.80 10.72
C VAL A 424 9.06 -8.90 11.43
N LYS A 425 9.68 -10.07 11.60
CA LYS A 425 9.06 -11.22 12.29
C LYS A 425 8.76 -10.95 13.75
N ARG A 426 9.60 -10.21 14.45
CA ARG A 426 9.39 -9.87 15.86
C ARG A 426 8.27 -8.87 16.07
N VAL A 427 8.16 -7.86 15.21
CA VAL A 427 6.98 -6.96 15.20
C VAL A 427 5.71 -7.78 14.99
N HIS A 428 5.69 -8.70 14.01
CA HIS A 428 4.55 -9.60 13.79
C HIS A 428 4.25 -10.46 15.02
N ALA A 429 5.27 -11.12 15.58
CA ALA A 429 5.12 -12.02 16.71
C ALA A 429 4.54 -11.33 17.94
N ILE A 430 4.87 -10.06 18.16
CA ILE A 430 4.33 -9.27 19.27
C ILE A 430 2.89 -8.86 19.00
N LEU A 431 2.62 -8.25 17.84
CA LEU A 431 1.28 -7.74 17.49
C LEU A 431 0.22 -8.85 17.43
N TYR A 432 0.57 -10.01 16.89
CA TYR A 432 -0.37 -11.11 16.64
C TYR A 432 -0.22 -12.26 17.64
N ARG A 433 0.68 -12.13 18.64
CA ARG A 433 1.00 -13.19 19.62
C ARG A 433 1.37 -14.52 18.93
N ALA A 434 2.16 -14.44 17.86
CA ALA A 434 2.38 -15.53 16.90
C ALA A 434 3.43 -16.57 17.31
N CYS A 435 4.02 -16.45 18.50
CA CYS A 435 5.07 -17.37 18.95
C CYS A 435 4.51 -18.71 19.46
N PRO A 436 5.20 -19.84 19.23
CA PRO A 436 4.83 -21.12 19.82
C PRO A 436 4.71 -21.04 21.35
N LYS A 437 3.79 -21.84 21.91
CA LYS A 437 3.65 -22.01 23.36
C LYS A 437 4.98 -22.45 23.97
N MET A 438 5.21 -22.08 25.24
CA MET A 438 6.44 -22.35 25.99
C MET A 438 7.69 -21.59 25.53
N THR A 439 7.60 -20.72 24.52
CA THR A 439 8.68 -19.75 24.24
C THR A 439 8.65 -18.61 25.25
N VAL A 440 9.80 -17.96 25.46
CA VAL A 440 9.92 -16.82 26.39
C VAL A 440 8.88 -15.74 26.08
N LEU A 441 8.73 -15.37 24.80
CA LEU A 441 7.80 -14.33 24.39
C LEU A 441 6.33 -14.74 24.58
N ALA A 442 5.98 -16.00 24.28
CA ALA A 442 4.62 -16.50 24.49
C ALA A 442 4.23 -16.53 25.97
N ASN A 443 5.15 -16.95 26.85
CA ASN A 443 4.91 -16.97 28.30
C ASN A 443 4.68 -15.55 28.85
N ALA A 444 5.44 -14.56 28.37
CA ALA A 444 5.28 -13.17 28.78
C ALA A 444 3.87 -12.61 28.46
N PHE A 445 3.23 -13.05 27.38
CA PHE A 445 1.84 -12.68 27.10
C PHE A 445 0.84 -13.36 28.04
N GLY A 446 1.08 -14.62 28.41
CA GLY A 446 0.27 -15.33 29.40
C GLY A 446 0.24 -14.61 30.75
N ASP A 447 1.40 -14.11 31.19
CA ASP A 447 1.50 -13.31 32.42
C ASP A 447 0.72 -11.98 32.31
N LEU A 448 0.75 -11.31 31.15
CA LEU A 448 0.00 -10.07 30.91
C LEU A 448 -1.51 -10.26 30.90
N ASP A 449 -2.00 -11.34 30.29
CA ASP A 449 -3.42 -11.66 30.27
C ASP A 449 -3.90 -12.04 31.69
N PHE A 450 -3.07 -12.73 32.47
CA PHE A 450 -3.36 -13.03 33.88
C PHE A 450 -3.47 -11.75 34.72
N ILE A 451 -2.57 -10.78 34.52
CA ILE A 451 -2.62 -9.48 35.22
C ILE A 451 -3.91 -8.72 34.86
N LYS A 452 -4.32 -8.69 33.58
CA LYS A 452 -5.57 -8.04 33.14
C LYS A 452 -6.84 -8.75 33.61
N HIS A 453 -6.76 -10.01 34.02
CA HIS A 453 -7.87 -10.82 34.50
C HIS A 453 -7.84 -11.11 36.02
N THR A 454 -6.98 -10.44 36.79
CA THR A 454 -7.10 -10.46 38.25
C THR A 454 -8.33 -9.63 38.65
N PRO A 455 -9.35 -10.20 39.32
CA PRO A 455 -10.48 -9.42 39.80
C PRO A 455 -10.00 -8.42 40.85
N LEU A 456 -10.50 -7.18 40.78
CA LEU A 456 -10.48 -6.25 41.92
C LEU A 456 -11.27 -6.82 43.10
#